data_AF-A0AAI8KUV6-F1
#
_entry.id   AF-A0AAI8KUV6-F1
#
_cell.length_a   1.000
_cell.length_b   1.000
_cell.length_c   1.000
_cell.angle_alpha   90.00
_cell.angle_beta   90.00
_cell.angle_gamma   90.00
#
_symmetry.space_group_name_H-M   'P 1'
#
loop_
_entity.id
_entity.type
_entity.pdbx_description
1 polymer ?
#
loop_
_entity_poly.entity_id
_entity_poly.type
_entity_poly.pdbx_seq_one_letter_code
_entity_poly.pdbx_strand_id
1 'polypeptide(L)'
;MEYSHSDTDLSKQPIGYWSWAAHKAVITRTRTALAEIGTTQPQWWVLAQVARADTPKTRTEVARILQGYAATLQDELWAERHADVSDEEYLITLKVLQRFIHNTGGRAWHH
;
A
#
# COMPACT_ATOMS: atom_id res chain seq x y z
N MET A 1 11.36 -18.10 -20.84
CA MET A 1 10.45 -17.03 -20.42
C MET A 1 10.21 -16.19 -21.66
N GLU A 2 8.96 -16.02 -22.07
CA GLU A 2 8.63 -15.18 -23.23
C GLU A 2 8.44 -13.75 -22.73
N TYR A 3 9.21 -12.81 -23.26
CA TYR A 3 9.15 -11.41 -22.87
C TYR A 3 8.10 -10.69 -23.73
N SER A 4 7.43 -9.70 -23.14
CA SER A 4 6.37 -8.94 -23.82
C SER A 4 6.88 -8.10 -25.00
N HIS A 5 8.19 -7.86 -25.09
CA HIS A 5 8.84 -7.04 -26.11
C HIS A 5 10.26 -7.55 -26.41
N SER A 6 10.84 -7.13 -27.53
CA SER A 6 12.26 -7.31 -27.84
C SER A 6 13.15 -6.53 -26.87
N ASP A 7 14.43 -6.91 -26.70
CA ASP A 7 15.36 -6.20 -25.81
C ASP A 7 15.51 -4.71 -26.15
N THR A 8 15.48 -4.38 -27.46
CA THR A 8 15.57 -3.00 -27.95
C THR A 8 14.32 -2.18 -27.63
N ASP A 9 13.16 -2.82 -27.51
CA ASP A 9 11.90 -2.15 -27.15
C ASP A 9 11.67 -2.15 -25.64
N LEU A 10 12.12 -3.17 -24.92
CA LEU A 10 12.13 -3.20 -23.44
C LEU A 10 12.95 -2.06 -22.86
N SER A 11 14.11 -1.73 -23.44
CA SER A 11 14.96 -0.63 -22.94
C SER A 11 14.31 0.74 -23.05
N LYS A 12 13.25 0.88 -23.86
CA LYS A 12 12.47 2.11 -24.03
C LYS A 12 11.25 2.16 -23.09
N GLN A 13 10.93 1.07 -22.41
CA GLN A 13 9.79 1.01 -21.51
C GLN A 13 10.07 1.79 -20.23
N PRO A 14 9.07 2.50 -19.68
CA PRO A 14 9.24 3.25 -18.45
C PRO A 14 9.40 2.29 -17.25
N ILE A 15 10.55 2.36 -16.58
CA ILE A 15 10.82 1.53 -15.40
C ILE A 15 9.77 1.71 -14.31
N GLY A 16 9.19 2.90 -14.17
CA GLY A 16 8.11 3.18 -13.21
C GLY A 16 6.85 2.34 -13.42
N TYR A 17 6.46 2.10 -14.68
CA TYR A 17 5.31 1.23 -14.99
C TYR A 17 5.58 -0.21 -14.56
N TRP A 18 6.75 -0.75 -14.90
CA TRP A 18 7.10 -2.15 -14.61
C TRP A 18 7.33 -2.38 -13.11
N SER A 19 7.89 -1.42 -12.40
CA SER A 19 7.98 -1.45 -10.93
C SER A 19 6.60 -1.51 -10.28
N TRP A 20 5.64 -0.68 -10.74
CA TRP A 20 4.25 -0.73 -10.26
C TRP A 20 3.57 -2.05 -10.60
N ALA A 21 3.72 -2.53 -11.84
CA ALA A 21 3.10 -3.77 -12.31
C ALA A 21 3.62 -4.98 -11.53
N ALA A 22 4.94 -5.06 -11.31
CA ALA A 22 5.56 -6.11 -10.51
C ALA A 22 5.11 -6.04 -9.05
N HIS A 23 5.12 -4.85 -8.42
CA HIS A 23 4.60 -4.63 -7.07
C HIS A 23 3.14 -5.12 -6.94
N LYS A 24 2.27 -4.71 -7.87
CA LYS A 24 0.86 -5.09 -7.88
C LYS A 24 0.69 -6.61 -8.00
N ALA A 25 1.42 -7.25 -8.93
CA ALA A 25 1.35 -8.69 -9.13
C ALA A 25 1.78 -9.47 -7.88
N VAL A 26 2.90 -9.08 -7.26
CA VAL A 26 3.43 -9.74 -6.04
C VAL A 26 2.47 -9.56 -4.85
N ILE A 27 1.96 -8.35 -4.62
CA ILE A 27 1.03 -8.08 -3.53
C ILE A 27 -0.28 -8.82 -3.73
N THR A 28 -0.84 -8.83 -4.95
CA THR A 28 -2.05 -9.59 -5.25
C THR A 28 -1.83 -11.08 -5.02
N ARG A 29 -0.76 -11.67 -5.56
CA ARG A 29 -0.46 -13.10 -5.36
C ARG A 29 -0.33 -13.45 -3.88
N THR A 30 0.39 -12.63 -3.11
CA THR A 30 0.59 -12.83 -1.67
C THR A 30 -0.74 -12.76 -0.92
N ARG A 31 -1.55 -11.73 -1.19
CA ARG A 31 -2.86 -11.57 -0.54
C ARG A 31 -3.82 -12.70 -0.89
N THR A 32 -3.84 -13.16 -2.14
CA THR A 32 -4.62 -14.34 -2.56
C THR A 32 -4.15 -15.59 -1.80
N ALA A 33 -2.84 -15.84 -1.73
CA ALA A 33 -2.30 -17.00 -1.01
C ALA A 33 -2.68 -16.99 0.49
N LEU A 34 -2.63 -15.82 1.11
CA LEU A 34 -2.99 -15.67 2.51
C LEU A 34 -4.51 -15.84 2.72
N ALA A 35 -5.32 -15.36 1.80
CA ALA A 35 -6.77 -15.54 1.83
C ALA A 35 -7.16 -17.02 1.71
N GLU A 36 -6.45 -17.82 0.89
CA GLU A 36 -6.66 -19.27 0.76
C GLU A 36 -6.50 -20.01 2.10
N ILE A 37 -5.66 -19.50 3.01
CA ILE A 37 -5.48 -20.05 4.37
C ILE A 37 -6.26 -19.29 5.44
N GLY A 38 -7.22 -18.44 5.03
CA GLY A 38 -8.12 -17.73 5.95
C GLY A 38 -7.44 -16.60 6.73
N THR A 39 -6.35 -16.02 6.22
CA THR A 39 -5.66 -14.92 6.88
C THR A 39 -5.45 -13.71 5.95
N THR A 40 -5.05 -12.59 6.54
CA THR A 40 -4.67 -11.37 5.81
C THR A 40 -3.16 -11.13 5.96
N GLN A 41 -2.60 -10.27 5.11
CA GLN A 41 -1.18 -9.91 5.19
C GLN A 41 -0.75 -9.33 6.55
N PRO A 42 -1.51 -8.40 7.19
CA PRO A 42 -1.18 -7.94 8.54
C PRO A 42 -1.28 -9.03 9.62
N GLN A 43 -2.29 -9.90 9.53
CA GLN A 43 -2.45 -11.03 10.46
C GLN A 43 -1.29 -12.03 10.31
N TRP A 44 -0.87 -12.32 9.08
CA TRP A 44 0.27 -13.19 8.82
C TRP A 44 1.57 -12.62 9.41
N TRP A 45 1.82 -11.31 9.32
CA TRP A 45 3.01 -10.71 9.95
C TRP A 45 3.05 -10.96 11.45
N VAL A 46 1.92 -10.88 12.11
CA VAL A 46 1.82 -11.13 13.57
C VAL A 46 2.05 -12.61 13.87
N LEU A 47 1.47 -13.51 13.09
CA LEU A 47 1.70 -14.95 13.21
C LEU A 47 3.16 -15.32 12.94
N ALA A 48 3.81 -14.71 11.94
CA ALA A 48 5.21 -14.91 11.62
C ALA A 48 6.13 -14.45 12.77
N GLN A 49 5.80 -13.34 13.44
CA GLN A 49 6.54 -12.86 14.61
C GLN A 49 6.45 -13.83 15.79
N VAL A 50 5.31 -14.48 15.98
CA VAL A 50 5.14 -15.51 17.03
C VAL A 50 5.86 -16.80 16.64
N ALA A 51 5.67 -17.29 15.41
CA ALA A 51 6.23 -18.55 14.93
C ALA A 51 7.76 -18.54 14.84
N ARG A 52 8.37 -17.37 14.64
CA ARG A 52 9.83 -17.20 14.53
C ARG A 52 10.48 -16.73 15.83
N ALA A 53 9.73 -16.63 16.93
CA ALA A 53 10.29 -16.18 18.20
C ALA A 53 11.10 -17.30 18.87
N ASP A 54 12.34 -17.01 19.28
CA ASP A 54 13.17 -17.96 20.03
C ASP A 54 12.58 -18.27 21.42
N THR A 55 11.81 -17.33 21.99
CA THR A 55 11.08 -17.49 23.26
C THR A 55 9.60 -17.17 23.08
N PRO A 56 8.67 -17.84 23.80
CA PRO A 56 7.24 -17.55 23.70
C PRO A 56 6.93 -16.08 23.96
N LYS A 57 6.25 -15.42 23.02
CA LYS A 57 5.76 -14.06 23.21
C LYS A 57 4.50 -14.06 24.08
N THR A 58 4.44 -13.13 25.02
CA THR A 58 3.24 -12.88 25.82
C THR A 58 2.15 -12.22 24.97
N ARG A 59 0.89 -12.37 25.41
CA ARG A 59 -0.27 -11.69 24.77
C ARG A 59 -0.05 -10.19 24.65
N THR A 60 0.57 -9.56 25.65
CA THR A 60 0.85 -8.12 25.68
C THR A 60 1.87 -7.71 24.61
N GLU A 61 2.91 -8.50 24.39
CA GLU A 61 3.91 -8.23 23.36
C GLU A 61 3.33 -8.38 21.96
N VAL A 62 2.50 -9.41 21.73
CA VAL A 62 1.78 -9.60 20.47
C VAL A 62 0.80 -8.45 20.21
N ALA A 63 0.04 -8.02 21.22
CA ALA A 63 -0.89 -6.89 21.12
C ALA A 63 -0.17 -5.57 20.79
N ARG A 64 1.03 -5.33 21.34
CA ARG A 64 1.82 -4.14 21.03
C ARG A 64 2.32 -4.12 19.58
N ILE A 65 2.70 -5.27 19.03
CA ILE A 65 3.11 -5.39 17.62
C ILE A 65 1.93 -5.05 16.70
N LEU A 66 0.73 -5.57 17.00
CA LEU A 66 -0.50 -5.26 16.28
C LEU A 66 -0.83 -3.76 16.30
N GLN A 67 -0.72 -3.13 17.47
CA GLN A 67 -0.92 -1.68 17.63
C GLN A 67 0.13 -0.88 16.84
N GLY A 68 1.39 -1.32 16.83
CA GLY A 68 2.46 -0.72 16.06
C GLY A 68 2.14 -0.67 14.57
N TYR A 69 1.78 -1.80 13.96
CA TYR A 69 1.40 -1.84 12.53
C TYR A 69 0.17 -0.97 12.21
N ALA A 70 -0.79 -0.83 13.12
CA ALA A 70 -1.95 0.02 12.90
C ALA A 70 -1.63 1.53 12.96
N ALA A 71 -0.68 1.93 13.82
CA ALA A 71 -0.31 3.34 14.01
C ALA A 71 0.77 3.82 13.03
N THR A 72 1.84 3.04 12.81
CA THR A 72 2.96 3.45 11.94
C THR A 72 2.58 3.47 10.46
N LEU A 73 1.80 2.51 9.95
CA LEU A 73 1.39 2.52 8.53
C LEU A 73 0.51 3.71 8.16
N GLN A 74 -0.25 4.30 9.08
CA GLN A 74 -1.10 5.44 8.75
C GLN A 74 -0.32 6.75 8.77
N ASP A 75 0.46 6.97 9.82
CA ASP A 75 1.16 8.24 10.02
C ASP A 75 2.43 8.34 9.15
N GLU A 76 3.18 7.25 8.96
CA GLU A 76 4.36 7.25 8.07
C GLU A 76 3.96 7.35 6.61
N LEU A 77 2.92 6.63 6.16
CA LEU A 77 2.42 6.77 4.79
C LEU A 77 1.74 8.13 4.57
N TRP A 78 1.19 8.77 5.60
CA TRP A 78 0.69 10.13 5.51
C TRP A 78 1.84 11.12 5.38
N ALA A 79 2.84 11.05 6.27
CA ALA A 79 4.01 11.91 6.25
C ALA A 79 4.87 11.74 4.99
N GLU A 80 5.07 10.51 4.49
CA GLU A 80 5.76 10.24 3.22
C GLU A 80 5.03 10.89 2.03
N ARG A 81 3.71 10.73 1.95
CA ARG A 81 2.91 11.30 0.83
C ARG A 81 2.81 12.82 0.86
N HIS A 82 2.97 13.44 2.03
CA HIS A 82 2.94 14.90 2.21
C HIS A 82 4.34 15.50 2.40
N ALA A 83 5.40 14.70 2.31
CA ALA A 83 6.76 15.22 2.35
C ALA A 83 6.97 16.19 1.17
N ASP A 84 7.53 17.37 1.45
CA ASP A 84 7.73 18.47 0.48
C ASP A 84 6.44 18.98 -0.19
N VAL A 85 5.27 18.66 0.36
CA VAL A 85 3.97 19.22 -0.04
C VAL A 85 3.40 19.98 1.14
N SER A 86 3.30 21.29 1.03
CA SER A 86 2.66 22.09 2.07
C SER A 86 1.18 21.74 2.19
N ASP A 87 0.62 21.93 3.39
CA ASP A 87 -0.82 21.80 3.62
C ASP A 87 -1.63 22.67 2.65
N GLU A 88 -1.10 23.84 2.28
CA GLU A 88 -1.72 24.75 1.31
C GLU A 88 -1.74 24.15 -0.11
N GLU A 89 -0.62 23.60 -0.59
CA GLU A 89 -0.55 22.95 -1.91
C GLU A 89 -1.43 21.71 -1.99
N TYR A 90 -1.44 20.90 -0.95
CA TYR A 90 -2.31 19.73 -0.86
C TYR A 90 -3.79 20.14 -0.85
N LEU A 91 -4.15 21.17 -0.07
CA LEU A 91 -5.50 21.71 0.00
C LEU A 91 -5.95 22.29 -1.35
N ILE A 92 -5.09 23.03 -2.05
CA ILE A 92 -5.37 23.56 -3.39
C ILE A 92 -5.63 22.42 -4.36
N THR A 93 -4.78 21.38 -4.33
CA THR A 93 -4.92 20.19 -5.18
C THR A 93 -6.26 19.49 -4.95
N LEU A 94 -6.64 19.24 -3.69
CA LEU A 94 -7.94 18.63 -3.35
C LEU A 94 -9.11 19.50 -3.83
N LYS A 95 -9.03 20.82 -3.67
CA LYS A 95 -10.08 21.75 -4.13
C LYS A 95 -10.23 21.74 -5.65
N VAL A 96 -9.14 21.63 -6.41
CA VAL A 96 -9.17 21.53 -7.88
C VAL A 96 -9.84 20.23 -8.31
N LEU A 97 -9.46 19.10 -7.71
CA LEU A 97 -10.06 17.79 -8.00
C LEU A 97 -11.56 17.76 -7.67
N GLN A 98 -11.96 18.29 -6.51
CA GLN A 98 -13.37 18.45 -6.14
C GLN A 98 -14.14 19.31 -7.15
N ARG A 99 -13.51 20.37 -7.69
CA ARG A 99 -14.13 21.25 -8.68
C ARG A 99 -14.35 20.55 -10.03
N PHE A 100 -13.40 19.73 -10.47
CA PHE A 100 -13.57 18.91 -11.67
C PHE A 100 -14.71 17.90 -11.54
N ILE A 101 -14.83 17.25 -10.38
CA ILE A 101 -15.94 16.34 -10.09
C ILE A 101 -17.28 17.09 -10.14
N HIS A 102 -17.36 18.26 -9.50
CA HIS A 102 -18.55 19.09 -9.51
C HIS A 102 -18.95 19.52 -10.93
N ASN A 103 -18.02 20.06 -11.71
CA ASN A 103 -18.28 20.57 -13.06
C ASN A 103 -18.75 19.49 -14.05
N THR A 104 -18.39 18.23 -13.79
CA THR A 104 -18.80 17.08 -14.62
C THR A 104 -20.09 16.42 -14.12
N GLY A 105 -20.75 16.99 -13.11
CA GLY A 105 -21.97 16.46 -12.51
C GLY A 105 -21.75 15.24 -11.60
N GLY A 106 -20.50 14.92 -11.27
CA GLY A 106 -20.15 13.86 -10.33
C GLY A 106 -20.44 14.24 -8.88
N ARG A 107 -20.63 13.23 -8.01
CA ARG A 107 -20.73 13.42 -6.56
C ARG A 107 -19.61 12.64 -5.89
N ALA A 108 -18.74 13.33 -5.16
CA ALA A 108 -17.83 12.67 -4.23
C ALA A 108 -18.64 12.17 -3.03
N TRP A 109 -18.31 10.98 -2.50
CA TRP A 109 -18.90 10.48 -1.27
C TRP A 109 -18.50 11.42 -0.12
N HIS A 110 -19.44 12.26 0.30
CA HIS A 110 -19.66 12.86 1.63
C HIS A 110 -20.66 14.01 1.45
N HIS A 111 -21.89 13.65 1.11
CA HIS A 111 -23.09 14.44 1.38
C HIS A 111 -24.14 13.48 1.97
#